data_AF-A0ABD0RTW1-F1
#
_entry.id   AF-A0ABD0RTW1-F1
#
_cell.length_a   1.000
_cell.length_b   1.000
_cell.length_c   1.000
_cell.angle_alpha   90.00
_cell.angle_beta   90.00
_cell.angle_gamma   90.00
#
_symmetry.space_group_name_H-M   'P 1'
#
loop_
_entity.id
_entity.type
_entity.pdbx_description
1 polymer ?
#
loop_
_entity_poly.entity_id
_entity_poly.type
_entity_poly.pdbx_seq_one_letter_code
_entity_poly.pdbx_strand_id
1 'polypeptide(L)'
;NLDFETKSSYTLKIEASNRNIDPRFLSQGPFSDTAMVRLTVENVDEPPIFSSPLSKMVVSEAAKVGTIIGTVSALDPDSTNSPI
;
A
#
# COMPACT_ATOMS: atom_id res chain seq x y z
N ASN A 1 -0.03 5.48 -6.60
CA ASN A 1 -0.30 4.07 -6.28
C ASN A 1 -0.70 3.99 -4.82
N LEU A 2 -1.74 3.21 -4.47
CA LEU A 2 -2.20 3.00 -3.09
C LEU A 2 -1.87 1.56 -2.70
N ASP A 3 -1.50 1.35 -1.43
CA ASP A 3 -1.05 0.07 -0.89
C ASP A 3 -1.52 -0.01 0.57
N PHE A 4 -2.40 -0.94 0.90
CA PHE A 4 -3.06 -1.00 2.20
C PHE A 4 -2.05 -1.38 3.29
N GLU A 5 -1.19 -2.34 2.98
CA GLU A 5 -0.13 -2.95 3.77
C GLU A 5 0.89 -1.89 4.22
N THR A 6 1.25 -0.97 3.31
CA THR A 6 2.10 0.18 3.65
C THR A 6 1.34 1.27 4.38
N LYS A 7 0.12 1.61 3.94
CA LYS A 7 -0.65 2.72 4.51
C LYS A 7 -2.16 2.63 4.24
N SER A 8 -2.90 2.26 5.27
CA SER A 8 -4.37 2.10 5.21
C SER A 8 -5.19 3.40 5.26
N SER A 9 -4.60 4.56 5.57
CA SER A 9 -5.36 5.82 5.59
C SER A 9 -4.52 7.08 5.45
N TYR A 10 -5.16 8.14 4.97
CA TYR A 10 -4.60 9.48 4.85
C TYR A 10 -5.55 10.49 5.49
N THR A 11 -4.98 11.52 6.09
CA THR A 11 -5.74 12.68 6.58
C THR A 11 -5.22 13.92 5.85
N LEU A 12 -6.11 14.57 5.10
CA LEU A 12 -5.78 15.76 4.31
C LEU A 12 -6.42 16.98 4.96
N LYS A 13 -5.65 18.06 5.10
CA LYS A 13 -6.18 19.40 5.40
C LYS A 13 -6.42 20.11 4.07
N ILE A 14 -7.69 20.36 3.76
CA ILE A 14 -8.12 21.06 2.55
C ILE A 14 -8.44 22.50 2.92
N GLU A 15 -7.94 23.46 2.15
CA GLU A 15 -8.27 24.87 2.28
C GLU A 15 -9.09 25.32 1.06
N ALA A 16 -10.23 25.96 1.32
CA ALA A 16 -11.01 26.65 0.32
C ALA A 16 -10.77 28.14 0.49
N SER A 17 -10.37 28.85 -0.58
CA SER A 17 -10.11 30.29 -0.53
C SER A 17 -10.80 31.03 -1.67
N ASN A 18 -11.26 32.24 -1.39
CA ASN A 18 -11.87 33.09 -2.41
C ASN A 18 -10.79 33.66 -3.31
N ARG A 19 -10.75 33.22 -4.57
CA ARG A 19 -9.77 33.70 -5.56
C ARG A 19 -9.92 35.18 -5.90
N ASN A 20 -11.16 35.69 -5.88
CA ASN A 20 -11.49 37.06 -6.23
C ASN A 20 -12.16 37.73 -5.03
N ILE A 21 -11.40 38.59 -4.35
CA ILE A 21 -11.88 39.36 -3.20
C ILE A 21 -12.11 40.79 -3.69
N ASP A 22 -13.33 41.30 -3.52
CA ASP A 22 -13.61 42.71 -3.79
C ASP A 22 -12.91 43.57 -2.72
N PRO A 23 -12.09 44.58 -3.12
CA PRO A 23 -11.34 45.43 -2.21
C PRO A 23 -12.16 46.05 -1.07
N ARG A 24 -13.48 46.25 -1.28
CA ARG A 24 -14.39 46.80 -0.26
C ARG A 24 -14.55 45.90 0.97
N PHE A 25 -14.22 44.61 0.85
CA PHE A 25 -14.39 43.65 1.93
C PHE A 25 -13.07 43.22 2.59
N LEU A 26 -11.90 43.70 2.18
CA LEU A 26 -10.58 43.20 2.63
C LEU A 26 -10.41 43.09 4.16
N SER A 27 -11.11 43.93 4.94
CA SER A 27 -11.09 43.90 6.41
C SER A 27 -11.99 42.84 7.05
N GLN A 28 -12.81 42.13 6.28
CA GLN A 28 -13.90 41.28 6.77
C GLN A 28 -13.53 39.81 6.97
N GLY A 29 -12.29 39.40 6.69
CA GLY A 29 -11.86 38.09 7.15
C GLY A 29 -10.65 37.52 6.42
N PRO A 30 -10.33 36.25 6.74
CA PRO A 30 -9.27 35.54 6.06
C PRO A 30 -9.65 35.08 4.64
N PHE A 31 -10.94 35.16 4.25
CA PHE A 31 -11.47 34.69 2.96
C PHE A 31 -11.09 33.26 2.59
N SER A 32 -10.73 32.46 3.59
CA SER A 32 -10.48 31.05 3.48
C SER A 32 -11.00 30.29 4.69
N ASP A 33 -11.28 29.03 4.47
CA ASP A 33 -11.68 28.08 5.51
C ASP A 33 -11.00 26.73 5.25
N THR A 34 -10.86 25.92 6.30
CA THR A 34 -10.15 24.64 6.23
C THR A 34 -10.99 23.48 6.75
N ALA A 35 -10.92 22.35 6.06
CA ALA A 35 -11.59 21.11 6.45
C ALA A 35 -10.62 19.94 6.48
N MET A 36 -10.86 18.97 7.35
CA MET A 36 -10.10 17.72 7.40
C MET A 36 -10.87 16.63 6.67
N VAL A 37 -10.22 15.97 5.71
CA VAL A 37 -10.78 14.85 4.95
C VAL A 37 -9.97 13.60 5.29
N ARG A 38 -10.67 12.56 5.78
CA ARG A 38 -10.07 11.25 6.03
C ARG A 38 -10.36 10.34 4.85
N LEU A 39 -9.29 9.81 4.25
CA LEU A 39 -9.33 8.82 3.19
C LEU A 39 -8.94 7.46 3.78
N THR A 40 -9.69 6.43 3.45
CA THR A 40 -9.36 5.04 3.76
C THR A 40 -8.92 4.34 2.48
N VAL A 41 -7.84 3.58 2.56
CA VAL A 41 -7.46 2.63 1.52
C VAL A 41 -8.20 1.34 1.81
N GLU A 42 -8.88 0.78 0.81
CA GLU A 42 -9.53 -0.52 0.95
C GLU A 42 -8.49 -1.62 0.73
N ASN A 43 -8.59 -2.68 1.53
CA ASN A 43 -7.71 -3.83 1.35
C ASN A 43 -8.17 -4.70 0.18
N VAL A 44 -7.22 -5.30 -0.54
CA VAL A 44 -7.47 -6.32 -1.55
C VAL A 44 -6.55 -7.50 -1.28
N ASP A 45 -7.01 -8.72 -1.60
CA ASP A 45 -6.21 -9.93 -1.42
C ASP A 45 -5.04 -9.95 -2.40
N GLU A 46 -3.82 -10.13 -1.89
CA GLU A 46 -2.60 -10.21 -2.67
C GLU A 46 -2.02 -11.63 -2.71
N PRO A 47 -1.44 -12.05 -3.85
CA PRO A 47 -0.87 -13.39 -3.93
C PRO A 47 0.45 -13.50 -3.13
N PRO A 48 0.77 -14.69 -2.59
CA PRO A 48 2.07 -14.94 -1.96
C PRO A 48 3.25 -14.68 -2.89
N ILE A 49 4.29 -14.07 -2.33
CA ILE A 49 5.52 -13.71 -3.03
C ILE A 49 6.66 -14.61 -2.52
N PHE A 50 7.42 -15.22 -3.44
CA PHE A 50 8.59 -16.00 -3.04
C PHE A 50 9.60 -15.13 -2.28
N SER A 51 10.09 -15.63 -1.14
CA SER A 51 11.05 -14.91 -0.29
C SER A 51 12.41 -14.73 -0.97
N SER A 52 12.71 -15.55 -1.98
CA SER A 52 13.90 -15.46 -2.81
C SER A 52 13.57 -15.83 -4.26
N PRO A 53 14.28 -15.26 -5.26
CA PRO A 53 14.09 -15.64 -6.64
C PRO A 53 14.30 -17.15 -6.83
N LEU A 54 13.43 -17.78 -7.63
CA LEU A 54 13.57 -19.18 -7.98
C LEU A 54 14.90 -19.38 -8.71
N SER A 55 15.87 -19.91 -7.97
CA SER A 55 17.19 -20.24 -8.50
C SER A 55 17.13 -21.60 -9.17
N LYS A 56 17.92 -21.79 -10.23
CA LYS A 56 17.99 -23.07 -10.93
C LYS A 56 18.48 -24.15 -9.98
N MET A 57 17.60 -25.08 -9.64
CA MET A 57 17.94 -26.26 -8.86
C MET A 57 18.36 -27.38 -9.82
N VAL A 58 19.51 -28.00 -9.57
CA VAL A 58 20.08 -29.04 -10.42
C VAL A 58 20.36 -30.28 -9.58
N VAL A 59 20.02 -31.44 -10.12
CA VAL A 59 20.26 -32.74 -9.48
C VAL A 59 20.93 -33.69 -10.47
N SER A 60 21.78 -34.57 -9.96
CA SER A 60 22.45 -35.61 -10.76
C SER A 60 21.43 -36.63 -11.27
N GLU A 61 21.63 -37.15 -12.48
CA GLU A 61 20.87 -38.28 -13.01
C GLU A 61 20.98 -39.56 -12.15
N ALA A 62 22.09 -39.69 -11.40
CA ALA A 62 22.34 -40.81 -10.50
C ALA A 62 21.77 -40.59 -9.08
N ALA A 63 20.98 -39.53 -8.86
CA ALA A 63 20.42 -39.23 -7.56
C ALA A 63 19.46 -40.34 -7.09
N LYS A 64 19.53 -40.64 -5.80
CA LYS A 64 18.69 -41.68 -5.20
C LYS A 64 17.25 -41.18 -5.07
N VAL A 65 16.31 -42.13 -5.05
CA VAL A 65 14.91 -41.82 -4.75
C VAL A 65 14.82 -41.16 -3.38
N GLY A 66 14.14 -40.01 -3.31
CA GLY A 66 13.99 -39.21 -2.11
C GLY A 66 15.06 -38.12 -1.92
N THR A 67 15.98 -37.90 -2.87
CA THR A 67 16.90 -36.76 -2.81
C THR A 67 16.13 -35.43 -2.85
N ILE A 68 16.29 -34.63 -1.81
CA ILE A 68 15.77 -33.26 -1.75
C ILE A 68 16.67 -32.36 -2.59
N ILE A 69 16.08 -31.67 -3.56
CA ILE A 69 16.80 -30.82 -4.52
C ILE A 69 16.95 -29.38 -3.98
N GLY A 70 15.98 -28.93 -3.19
CA GLY A 70 16.00 -27.64 -2.52
C GLY A 70 14.68 -27.36 -1.82
N THR A 71 14.63 -26.19 -1.20
CA THR A 71 13.45 -25.67 -0.51
C THR A 71 13.13 -24.30 -1.08
N VAL A 72 11.84 -24.01 -1.24
CA VAL A 72 11.33 -22.69 -1.57
C VAL A 72 10.44 -22.19 -0.44
N SER A 73 10.38 -20.88 -0.26
CA SER A 73 9.49 -20.23 0.70
C SER A 73 8.80 -19.06 0.03
N ALA A 74 7.55 -18.80 0.44
CA ALA A 74 6.79 -17.63 0.04
C ALA A 74 6.17 -16.99 1.28
N LEU A 75 5.93 -15.68 1.18
CA LEU A 75 5.26 -14.88 2.19
C LEU A 75 4.06 -14.19 1.54
N ASP A 76 2.92 -14.26 2.20
CA ASP A 76 1.76 -13.46 1.85
C ASP A 76 1.92 -12.05 2.42
N PRO A 77 1.83 -10.98 1.60
CA PRO A 77 2.01 -9.62 2.08
C PRO A 77 0.80 -9.12 2.89
N ASP A 78 -0.37 -9.75 2.78
CA ASP A 78 -1.57 -9.35 3.52
C ASP A 78 -1.33 -9.38 5.04
N SER A 79 -1.77 -8.31 5.72
CA SER A 79 -1.77 -8.31 7.19
C SER A 79 -2.78 -9.32 7.75
N THR A 80 -2.59 -9.78 9.00
CA THR A 80 -3.28 -10.89 9.71
C THR A 80 -4.81 -11.00 9.67
N ASN A 81 -5.53 -10.11 8.98
CA ASN A 81 -6.98 -10.12 8.81
C ASN A 81 -7.50 -10.50 7.39
N SER A 82 -6.62 -10.90 6.46
CA SER A 82 -7.03 -11.58 5.22
C SER A 82 -6.61 -13.05 5.30
N PRO A 83 -7.47 -13.95 5.79
CA PRO A 83 -7.18 -15.37 5.69
C PRO A 83 -7.41 -15.83 4.25
N ILE A 84 -6.46 -16.61 3.75
CA ILE A 84 -6.54 -17.52 2.59
C ILE A 84 -7.97 -17.99 2.28
#